data_AF-A0A3D3NR58-F1
#
_entry.id   AF-A0A3D3NR58-F1
#
_cell.length_a   1.000
_cell.length_b   1.000
_cell.length_c   1.000
_cell.angle_alpha   90.00
_cell.angle_beta   90.00
_cell.angle_gamma   90.00
#
_symmetry.space_group_name_H-M   'P 1'
#
loop_
_entity.id
_entity.type
_entity.pdbx_description
1 polymer ?
#
loop_
_entity_poly.entity_id
_entity_poly.type
_entity_poly.pdbx_seq_one_letter_code
_entity_poly.pdbx_strand_id
1 'polypeptide(L)'
;MWDLKLKVGQGGTRSVGDCLRHANEERQAKTALIEARFLTGDRAAFDDFRARFDAECIRGREKEFLRHRQEDLAARHEKHGGTPFVQEPHVKNGCGGLRDYQ
;
A
#
# COMPACT_ATOMS: atom_id res chain seq x y z
N MET A 1 -15.48 16.64 8.50
CA MET A 1 -14.07 16.17 8.46
C MET A 1 -13.47 15.95 9.85
N TRP A 2 -14.00 16.57 10.93
CA TRP A 2 -13.46 16.49 12.29
C TRP A 2 -14.04 15.36 13.19
N ASP A 3 -15.00 14.57 12.70
CA ASP A 3 -15.56 13.42 13.44
C ASP A 3 -15.01 12.06 12.99
N LEU A 4 -14.22 12.06 11.92
CA LEU A 4 -13.50 10.86 11.50
C LEU A 4 -12.20 10.86 12.30
N LYS A 5 -12.00 9.89 13.19
CA LYS A 5 -10.74 9.64 13.94
C LYS A 5 -9.50 9.36 13.05
N LEU A 6 -9.46 9.91 11.83
CA LEU A 6 -8.30 10.06 11.00
C LEU A 6 -7.29 10.93 11.74
N LYS A 7 -6.18 10.31 12.18
CA LYS A 7 -4.96 11.04 12.48
C LYS A 7 -4.56 11.78 11.20
N VAL A 8 -4.82 13.08 11.16
CA VAL A 8 -4.26 13.95 10.13
C VAL A 8 -2.76 13.99 10.41
N GLY A 9 -1.97 13.28 9.60
CA GLY A 9 -0.52 13.34 9.71
C GLY A 9 -0.08 14.79 9.59
N GLN A 10 0.69 15.30 10.56
CA GLN A 10 1.29 16.62 10.46
C GLN A 10 2.21 16.59 9.22
N GLY A 11 1.83 17.32 8.15
CA GLY A 11 2.58 17.39 6.89
C GLY A 11 1.92 16.69 5.69
N GLY A 12 0.62 16.90 5.44
CA GLY A 12 -0.15 16.30 4.33
C GLY A 12 0.32 16.62 2.90
N THR A 13 1.45 17.33 2.76
CA THR A 13 2.15 17.58 1.51
C THR A 13 3.58 17.09 1.65
N ARG A 14 3.97 16.12 0.84
CA ARG A 14 5.33 15.58 0.76
C ARG A 14 5.89 15.87 -0.63
N SER A 15 7.20 16.09 -0.71
CA SER A 15 7.88 16.16 -1.99
C SER A 15 7.91 14.78 -2.66
N VAL A 16 8.14 14.73 -3.97
CA VAL A 16 8.36 13.46 -4.69
C VAL A 16 9.49 12.66 -4.04
N GLY A 17 10.58 13.31 -3.65
CA GLY A 17 11.71 12.67 -2.98
C GLY A 17 11.35 12.06 -1.62
N ASP A 18 10.55 12.75 -0.81
CA ASP A 18 10.08 12.23 0.47
C ASP A 18 9.16 11.02 0.30
N CYS A 19 8.31 11.02 -0.72
CA CYS A 19 7.47 9.88 -1.06
C CYS A 19 8.30 8.64 -1.41
N LEU A 20 9.36 8.80 -2.21
CA LEU A 20 10.26 7.72 -2.61
C LEU A 20 11.04 7.16 -1.42
N ARG A 21 11.60 8.05 -0.59
CA ARG A 21 12.30 7.66 0.65
C ARG A 21 11.38 6.87 1.57
N HIS A 22 10.17 7.37 1.79
CA HIS A 22 9.19 6.70 2.64
C HIS A 22 8.74 5.35 2.06
N ALA A 23 8.65 5.22 0.73
CA ALA A 23 8.36 3.94 0.08
C ALA A 23 9.50 2.93 0.23
N ASN A 24 10.74 3.39 0.39
CA ASN A 24 11.89 2.52 0.63
C ASN A 24 12.03 2.13 2.10
N GLU A 25 11.60 2.98 3.03
CA GLU A 25 11.64 2.74 4.48
C GLU A 25 10.44 1.91 4.97
N GLU A 26 9.22 2.18 4.48
CA GLU A 26 7.99 1.60 5.01
C GLU A 26 7.21 0.79 3.96
N ARG A 27 6.99 -0.50 4.23
CA ARG A 27 6.31 -1.45 3.33
C ARG A 27 4.86 -1.05 3.03
N GLN A 28 4.11 -0.59 4.03
CA GLN A 28 2.71 -0.18 3.85
C GLN A 28 2.60 1.03 2.93
N ALA A 29 3.51 1.99 3.08
CA ALA A 29 3.57 3.15 2.20
C ALA A 29 3.91 2.75 0.75
N LYS A 30 4.87 1.83 0.56
CA LYS A 30 5.21 1.29 -0.76
C LYS A 30 4.01 0.67 -1.47
N THR A 31 3.24 -0.16 -0.75
CA THR A 31 2.03 -0.79 -1.28
C THR A 31 0.94 0.23 -1.61
N ALA A 32 0.77 1.28 -0.82
CA ALA A 32 -0.19 2.34 -1.15
C ALA A 32 0.24 3.16 -2.39
N LEU A 33 1.54 3.43 -2.52
CA LEU A 33 2.09 4.26 -3.58
C LEU A 33 2.10 3.57 -4.95
N ILE A 34 2.14 2.23 -5.00
CA ILE A 34 2.07 1.48 -6.27
C ILE A 34 0.72 1.69 -6.97
N GLU A 35 -0.37 1.73 -6.21
CA GLU A 35 -1.75 1.92 -6.70
C GLU A 35 -2.12 3.39 -6.89
N ALA A 36 -1.21 4.33 -6.61
CA ALA A 36 -1.51 5.76 -6.72
C ALA A 36 -1.98 6.17 -8.13
N ARG A 37 -2.99 7.04 -8.18
CA ARG A 37 -3.57 7.56 -9.43
C ARG A 37 -3.55 9.08 -9.39
N PHE A 38 -3.33 9.69 -10.55
CA PHE A 38 -3.47 11.12 -10.69
C PHE A 38 -4.94 11.51 -10.51
N LEU A 39 -5.21 12.43 -9.57
CA LEU A 39 -6.55 12.96 -9.34
C LEU A 39 -6.66 14.41 -9.82
N THR A 40 -5.74 15.26 -9.39
CA THR A 40 -5.67 16.69 -9.77
C THR A 40 -4.31 17.27 -9.39
N GLY A 41 -4.00 18.47 -9.89
CA GLY A 41 -2.75 19.19 -9.62
C GLY A 41 -1.76 19.13 -10.77
N ASP A 42 -0.47 19.27 -10.45
CA ASP A 42 0.60 19.27 -11.43
C ASP A 42 0.85 17.85 -11.99
N ARG A 43 0.55 17.69 -13.28
CA ARG A 43 0.77 16.44 -14.00
C ARG A 43 2.25 16.11 -14.17
N ALA A 44 3.10 17.10 -14.40
CA ALA A 44 4.54 16.87 -14.58
C ALA A 44 5.16 16.29 -13.30
N ALA A 45 4.76 16.81 -12.14
CA ALA A 45 5.18 16.28 -10.84
C ALA A 45 4.73 14.83 -10.61
N PHE A 46 3.50 14.47 -11.03
CA PHE A 46 3.01 13.10 -10.92
C PHE A 46 3.75 12.14 -11.84
N ASP A 47 4.03 12.57 -13.07
CA ASP A 47 4.73 11.74 -14.05
C ASP A 47 6.21 11.54 -13.66
N ASP A 48 6.87 12.56 -13.11
CA ASP A 48 8.20 12.44 -12.47
C ASP A 48 8.17 11.45 -11.31
N PHE A 49 7.20 11.60 -10.40
CA PHE A 49 7.01 10.66 -9.29
C PHE A 49 6.85 9.22 -9.78
N ARG A 50 6.03 8.98 -10.80
CA ARG A 50 5.79 7.64 -11.35
C ARG A 50 7.05 7.03 -11.96
N ALA A 51 7.77 7.80 -12.78
CA ALA A 51 9.01 7.35 -13.41
C ALA A 51 10.08 7.00 -12.37
N ARG A 52 10.26 7.89 -11.38
CA ARG A 52 11.23 7.68 -10.31
C ARG A 52 10.83 6.56 -9.35
N PHE A 53 9.54 6.41 -9.06
CA PHE A 53 9.07 5.31 -8.22
C PHE A 53 9.33 3.95 -8.86
N ASP A 54 9.10 3.80 -10.17
CA ASP A 54 9.43 2.56 -10.87
C ASP A 54 10.94 2.27 -10.83
N ALA A 55 11.76 3.26 -11.20
CA ALA A 55 13.20 3.11 -11.27
C ALA A 55 13.88 2.91 -9.91
N GLU A 56 13.50 3.74 -8.93
CA GLU A 56 14.15 3.77 -7.62
C GLU A 56 13.53 2.75 -6.67
N CYS A 57 12.21 2.51 -6.68
CA CYS A 57 11.53 1.71 -5.65
C CYS A 57 11.13 0.29 -6.10
N ILE A 58 10.84 0.06 -7.38
CA ILE A 58 10.33 -1.23 -7.87
C ILE A 58 11.42 -2.05 -8.54
N ARG A 59 12.14 -1.47 -9.52
CA ARG A 59 13.12 -2.18 -10.34
C ARG A 59 14.21 -2.82 -9.48
N GLY A 60 14.43 -4.11 -9.66
CA GLY A 60 15.41 -4.91 -8.91
C GLY A 60 14.95 -5.39 -7.52
N ARG A 61 13.76 -4.99 -7.07
CA ARG A 61 13.15 -5.39 -5.78
C ARG A 61 11.77 -6.04 -5.94
N GLU A 62 11.42 -6.47 -7.14
CA GLU A 62 10.12 -7.04 -7.49
C GLU A 62 9.89 -8.36 -6.73
N LYS A 63 10.90 -9.25 -6.70
CA LYS A 63 10.82 -10.52 -5.97
C LYS A 63 10.65 -10.31 -4.47
N GLU A 64 11.36 -9.33 -3.91
CA GLU A 64 11.27 -8.99 -2.50
C GLU A 64 9.88 -8.46 -2.16
N PHE A 65 9.33 -7.59 -3.02
CA PHE A 65 7.97 -7.07 -2.87
C PHE A 65 6.92 -8.18 -2.93
N LEU A 66 7.01 -9.10 -3.90
CA LEU A 66 6.11 -10.24 -4.01
C LEU A 66 6.17 -11.17 -2.80
N ARG A 67 7.38 -11.42 -2.26
CA ARG A 67 7.55 -12.18 -1.02
C ARG A 67 6.88 -11.47 0.15
N HIS A 68 7.15 -10.18 0.34
CA HIS A 68 6.54 -9.40 1.42
C HIS A 68 5.01 -9.34 1.31
N ARG A 69 4.45 -9.30 0.09
CA ARG A 69 3.00 -9.38 -0.12
C ARG A 69 2.42 -10.73 0.29
N GLN A 70 3.10 -11.84 -0.03
CA GLN A 70 2.68 -13.17 0.41
C GLN A 70 2.72 -13.29 1.95
N GLU A 71 3.75 -12.73 2.59
CA GLU A 71 3.87 -12.71 4.06
C GLU A 71 2.75 -11.90 4.71
N ASP A 72 2.43 -10.69 4.21
CA ASP A 72 1.34 -9.85 4.72
C ASP A 72 -0.03 -10.52 4.53
N LEU A 73 -0.25 -11.21 3.41
CA LEU A 73 -1.47 -11.98 3.17
C LEU A 73 -1.59 -13.16 4.15
N ALA A 74 -0.53 -13.96 4.29
CA ALA A 74 -0.51 -15.09 5.22
C ALA A 74 -0.76 -14.65 6.67
N ALA A 75 -0.10 -13.59 7.13
CA ALA A 75 -0.28 -13.05 8.47
C ALA A 75 -1.72 -12.54 8.72
N ARG A 76 -2.37 -11.95 7.70
CA ARG A 76 -3.78 -11.54 7.79
C ARG A 76 -4.71 -12.73 7.84
N HIS A 77 -4.49 -13.74 7.01
CA HIS A 77 -5.27 -14.96 7.03
C HIS A 77 -5.19 -15.61 8.39
N GLU A 78 -4.00 -15.80 8.95
CA GLU A 78 -3.79 -16.38 10.28
C GLU A 78 -4.55 -15.61 11.36
N LYS A 79 -4.48 -14.28 11.35
CA LYS A 79 -5.21 -13.42 12.30
C LYS A 79 -6.74 -13.55 12.19
N HIS A 80 -7.26 -13.93 11.04
CA HIS A 80 -8.69 -14.03 10.75
C HIS A 80 -9.17 -15.48 10.57
N GLY A 81 -8.49 -16.43 11.22
CA GLY A 81 -8.92 -17.84 11.32
C GLY A 81 -8.34 -18.76 10.26
N GLY A 82 -7.53 -18.25 9.33
CA GLY A 82 -6.75 -19.02 8.35
C GLY A 82 -7.57 -19.80 7.33
N THR A 83 -8.89 -19.63 7.34
CA THR A 83 -9.83 -20.42 6.54
C THR A 83 -11.04 -19.58 6.13
N PRO A 84 -11.59 -19.80 4.92
CA PRO A 84 -12.85 -19.19 4.52
C PRO A 84 -14.06 -19.78 5.26
N PHE A 85 -13.90 -20.89 6.01
CA PHE A 85 -14.99 -21.63 6.64
C PHE A 85 -15.32 -21.19 8.08
N VAL A 86 -14.87 -20.01 8.51
CA VAL A 86 -15.33 -19.42 9.79
C VAL A 86 -16.80 -19.00 9.68
N GLN A 87 -17.55 -19.15 10.78
CA GLN A 87 -19.00 -18.88 10.81
C GLN A 87 -19.34 -17.41 10.51
N GLU A 88 -18.45 -16.48 10.86
CA GLU A 88 -18.54 -15.05 10.54
C GLU A 88 -17.22 -14.57 9.88
N PRO A 89 -17.06 -14.74 8.56
CA PRO A 89 -15.81 -14.43 7.86
C PRO A 89 -15.60 -12.92 7.70
N HIS A 90 -14.35 -12.49 7.87
CA HIS A 90 -13.99 -11.09 7.71
C HIS A 90 -13.90 -10.71 6.23
N VAL A 91 -14.96 -10.14 5.66
CA VAL A 91 -15.09 -9.82 4.21
C VAL A 91 -13.93 -9.03 3.59
N LYS A 92 -13.20 -8.25 4.40
CA LYS A 92 -12.09 -7.41 3.93
C LYS A 92 -10.68 -8.02 4.08
N ASN A 93 -10.46 -8.91 5.05
CA ASN A 93 -9.11 -9.36 5.47
C ASN A 93 -9.02 -10.87 5.72
N GLY A 94 -10.15 -11.59 5.76
CA GLY A 94 -10.18 -13.04 5.89
C GLY A 94 -9.72 -13.71 4.60
N CYS A 95 -9.48 -15.01 4.69
CA CYS A 95 -9.12 -15.82 3.53
C CYS A 95 -10.19 -15.74 2.44
N GLY A 96 -9.81 -15.35 1.23
CA GLY A 96 -10.71 -15.09 0.09
C GLY A 96 -11.43 -13.73 0.14
N GLY A 97 -11.04 -12.83 1.04
CA GLY A 97 -11.63 -11.50 1.18
C GLY A 97 -11.18 -10.50 0.12
N LEU A 98 -11.76 -9.29 0.13
CA LEU A 98 -11.52 -8.26 -0.90
C LEU A 98 -10.04 -7.92 -1.13
N ARG A 99 -9.21 -7.99 -0.09
CA ARG A 99 -7.78 -7.64 -0.17
C ARG A 99 -6.88 -8.75 -0.70
N ASP A 100 -7.40 -9.96 -0.86
CA ASP A 100 -6.64 -11.05 -1.51
C ASP A 100 -6.59 -10.88 -3.02
N TYR A 101 -7.51 -10.09 -3.58
CA TYR A 101 -7.63 -9.82 -5.02
C TYR A 101 -6.96 -8.50 -5.48
N GLN A 102 -6.38 -7.72 -4.56
CA GLN A 102 -5.67 -6.45 -4.83
C GLN A 102 -4.14 -6.58 -4.78
#